data_AF-A0A3M0G111-F1
#
_entry.id   AF-A0A3M0G111-F1
#
_cell.length_a   1.000
_cell.length_b   1.000
_cell.length_c   1.000
_cell.angle_alpha   90.00
_cell.angle_beta   90.00
_cell.angle_gamma   90.00
#
_symmetry.space_group_name_H-M   'P 1'
#
loop_
_entity.id
_entity.type
_entity.pdbx_description
1 polymer ?
#
loop_
_entity_poly.entity_id
_entity_poly.type
_entity_poly.pdbx_seq_one_letter_code
_entity_poly.pdbx_strand_id
1 'polypeptide(L)'
;MIKTCVTAAFLFGLATASGADGADRSIATVALSGPFATQTPWRLTVTQSGHPGVSGTGDPEPGVVMPCLRHAGSLTCDPALDVRLDPNRQMSDFDQPHYLRMARVAYRQAGDREPLLIVVLASIHAGNGGQLVGTQAFAYHRDTDRFVSLFTHTTGTNNNQEVRFVQAGLLRGAFVTVEPTTDAPFGYWVTVARSSDPTAPYRTVLRYRSATGYNDGNALPVIDSEMPEILQRLSLWRPGQRLPLPASGCSKPTLKNGALWCM
;
A
#
# COMPACT_ATOMS: atom_id res chain seq x y z
N MET A 1 -25.09 -47.11 38.45
CA MET A 1 -25.17 -46.69 37.03
C MET A 1 -23.75 -46.54 36.50
N ILE A 2 -23.29 -47.53 35.73
CA ILE A 2 -21.96 -47.55 35.12
C ILE A 2 -22.12 -46.92 33.73
N LYS A 3 -21.46 -45.79 33.48
CA LYS A 3 -21.45 -45.11 32.17
C LYS A 3 -20.25 -45.60 31.39
N THR A 4 -20.52 -46.37 30.33
CA THR A 4 -19.53 -46.86 29.37
C THR A 4 -19.12 -45.71 28.44
N CYS A 5 -17.83 -45.39 28.40
CA CYS A 5 -17.23 -44.54 27.36
C CYS A 5 -16.97 -45.39 26.11
N VAL A 6 -17.51 -45.00 24.97
CA VAL A 6 -17.17 -45.57 23.67
C VAL A 6 -16.13 -44.67 23.01
N THR A 7 -14.94 -45.22 22.78
CA THR A 7 -13.84 -44.57 22.07
C THR A 7 -13.99 -44.82 20.58
N ALA A 8 -14.20 -43.79 19.77
CA ALA A 8 -14.19 -43.89 18.31
C ALA A 8 -12.75 -43.70 17.81
N ALA A 9 -12.19 -44.73 17.16
CA ALA A 9 -10.91 -44.65 16.47
C ALA A 9 -11.10 -44.11 15.05
N PHE A 10 -10.43 -43.00 14.71
CA PHE A 10 -10.34 -42.50 13.34
C PHE A 10 -9.10 -43.06 12.65
N LEU A 11 -9.32 -43.79 11.57
CA LEU A 11 -8.27 -44.18 10.60
C LEU A 11 -7.93 -42.97 9.73
N PHE A 12 -6.71 -42.45 9.84
CA PHE A 12 -6.14 -41.52 8.87
C PHE A 12 -5.52 -42.31 7.72
N GLY A 13 -6.16 -42.28 6.55
CA GLY A 13 -5.53 -42.69 5.31
C GLY A 13 -4.45 -41.69 4.91
N LEU A 14 -3.22 -42.17 4.74
CA LEU A 14 -2.13 -41.40 4.14
C LEU A 14 -2.41 -41.24 2.64
N ALA A 15 -3.02 -40.13 2.27
CA ALA A 15 -3.01 -39.66 0.88
C ALA A 15 -1.64 -39.02 0.62
N THR A 16 -0.80 -39.68 -0.17
CA THR A 16 0.40 -39.09 -0.76
C THR A 16 -0.02 -38.01 -1.74
N ALA A 17 -0.10 -36.77 -1.30
CA ALA A 17 -0.23 -35.62 -2.17
C ALA A 17 1.12 -35.43 -2.90
N SER A 18 1.21 -35.91 -4.13
CA SER A 18 2.22 -35.43 -5.08
C SER A 18 1.92 -33.95 -5.32
N GLY A 19 2.69 -33.07 -4.68
CA GLY A 19 2.63 -31.63 -4.84
C GLY A 19 2.88 -31.25 -6.30
N ALA A 20 1.90 -30.59 -6.91
CA ALA A 20 2.11 -29.90 -8.17
C ALA A 20 2.90 -28.61 -7.88
N ASP A 21 4.22 -28.67 -8.04
CA ASP A 21 5.01 -27.46 -8.24
C ASP A 21 4.46 -26.73 -9.48
N GLY A 22 4.25 -25.40 -9.39
CA GLY A 22 3.90 -24.57 -10.54
C GLY A 22 2.43 -24.16 -10.70
N ALA A 23 1.52 -24.54 -9.80
CA ALA A 23 0.11 -24.10 -9.89
C ALA A 23 -0.12 -22.68 -9.33
N ASP A 24 -0.84 -21.86 -10.09
CA ASP A 24 -1.31 -20.54 -9.65
C ASP A 24 -2.25 -20.66 -8.45
N ARG A 25 -2.11 -19.76 -7.47
CA ARG A 25 -2.92 -19.75 -6.25
C ARG A 25 -3.54 -18.38 -5.98
N SER A 26 -4.77 -18.33 -5.48
CA SER A 26 -5.32 -17.08 -4.96
C SER A 26 -4.69 -16.74 -3.62
N ILE A 27 -4.12 -15.55 -3.49
CA ILE A 27 -3.48 -15.04 -2.27
C ILE A 27 -4.33 -13.98 -1.55
N ALA A 28 -5.30 -13.38 -2.24
CA ALA A 28 -6.30 -12.51 -1.62
C ALA A 28 -7.58 -12.45 -2.45
N THR A 29 -8.71 -12.24 -1.78
CA THR A 29 -9.98 -11.86 -2.40
C THR A 29 -10.66 -10.80 -1.55
N VAL A 30 -11.07 -9.69 -2.15
CA VAL A 30 -11.78 -8.60 -1.50
C VAL A 30 -13.15 -8.45 -2.16
N ALA A 31 -14.22 -8.67 -1.40
CA ALA A 31 -15.57 -8.37 -1.86
C ALA A 31 -15.79 -6.85 -1.82
N LEU A 32 -16.18 -6.26 -2.95
CA LEU A 32 -16.31 -4.81 -3.09
C LEU A 32 -17.77 -4.35 -3.10
N SER A 33 -18.72 -5.25 -3.37
CA SER A 33 -20.13 -4.87 -3.51
C SER A 33 -20.74 -4.23 -2.28
N GLY A 34 -20.42 -4.76 -1.10
CA GLY A 34 -20.90 -4.20 0.16
C GLY A 34 -20.30 -2.82 0.44
N PRO A 35 -18.96 -2.71 0.59
CA PRO A 35 -18.34 -1.45 0.95
C PRO A 35 -18.61 -0.31 -0.04
N PHE A 36 -18.59 -0.59 -1.34
CA PHE A 36 -18.78 0.43 -2.40
C PHE A 36 -20.23 0.58 -2.85
N ALA A 37 -21.16 -0.22 -2.30
CA ALA A 37 -22.56 -0.27 -2.73
C ALA A 37 -22.71 -0.37 -4.26
N THR A 38 -21.95 -1.29 -4.87
CA THR A 38 -21.86 -1.39 -6.34
C THR A 38 -23.16 -1.88 -6.96
N GLN A 39 -23.43 -1.47 -8.21
CA GLN A 39 -24.62 -1.88 -8.96
C GLN A 39 -24.60 -3.38 -9.30
N THR A 40 -23.45 -3.89 -9.74
CA THR A 40 -23.22 -5.32 -9.97
C THR A 40 -22.26 -5.88 -8.94
N PRO A 41 -22.20 -7.20 -8.72
CA PRO A 41 -21.24 -7.75 -7.77
C PRO A 41 -19.78 -7.56 -8.22
N TRP A 42 -19.01 -6.74 -7.50
CA TRP A 42 -17.59 -6.50 -7.77
C TRP A 42 -16.68 -7.23 -6.78
N ARG A 43 -15.53 -7.71 -7.27
CA ARG A 43 -14.46 -8.27 -6.43
C ARG A 43 -13.08 -7.93 -6.98
N LEU A 44 -12.12 -7.80 -6.07
CA LEU A 44 -10.70 -7.92 -6.38
C LEU A 44 -10.27 -9.35 -6.06
N THR A 45 -9.69 -10.06 -7.01
CA THR A 45 -8.97 -11.31 -6.78
C THR A 45 -7.50 -11.07 -7.04
N VAL A 46 -6.62 -11.52 -6.14
CA VAL A 46 -5.18 -11.49 -6.35
C VAL A 46 -4.68 -12.92 -6.42
N THR A 47 -4.07 -13.26 -7.55
CA THR A 47 -3.47 -14.58 -7.81
C THR A 47 -1.95 -14.44 -7.80
N GLN A 48 -1.25 -15.46 -7.34
CA GLN A 48 0.20 -15.57 -7.42
C GLN A 48 0.56 -16.77 -8.27
N SER A 49 1.44 -16.54 -9.26
CA SER A 49 1.97 -17.60 -10.12
C SER A 49 2.67 -18.67 -9.29
N GLY A 50 2.47 -19.93 -9.66
CA GLY A 50 3.22 -21.04 -9.08
C GLY A 50 4.68 -21.09 -9.54
N HIS A 51 5.06 -20.28 -10.54
CA HIS A 51 6.41 -20.19 -11.06
C HIS A 51 7.21 -19.14 -10.28
N PRO A 52 8.22 -19.54 -9.49
CA PRO A 52 8.97 -18.59 -8.67
C PRO A 52 9.78 -17.63 -9.55
N GLY A 53 9.96 -16.41 -9.05
CA GLY A 53 10.96 -15.48 -9.59
C GLY A 53 12.36 -15.80 -9.05
N VAL A 54 13.36 -15.04 -9.50
CA VAL A 54 14.74 -15.13 -9.00
C VAL A 54 15.22 -13.74 -8.63
N SER A 55 15.68 -13.58 -7.39
CA SER A 55 16.22 -12.30 -6.88
C SER A 55 17.52 -11.90 -7.58
N GLY A 56 17.99 -10.67 -7.33
CA GLY A 56 19.30 -10.22 -7.81
C GLY A 56 20.50 -11.00 -7.25
N THR A 57 20.32 -11.78 -6.18
CA THR A 57 21.35 -12.66 -5.58
C THR A 57 21.23 -14.12 -6.03
N GLY A 58 20.21 -14.46 -6.82
CA GLY A 58 19.96 -15.84 -7.27
C GLY A 58 19.06 -16.65 -6.34
N ASP A 59 18.61 -16.06 -5.22
CA ASP A 59 17.69 -16.72 -4.31
C ASP A 59 16.27 -16.81 -4.91
N PRO A 60 15.54 -17.91 -4.67
CA PRO A 60 14.18 -18.08 -5.16
C PRO A 60 13.24 -17.07 -4.50
N GLU A 61 12.43 -16.41 -5.32
CA GLU A 61 11.44 -15.42 -4.92
C GLU A 61 10.02 -15.93 -5.22
N PRO A 62 8.99 -15.42 -4.54
CA PRO A 62 7.60 -15.77 -4.87
C PRO A 62 7.28 -15.50 -6.34
N GLY A 63 6.31 -16.20 -6.92
CA GLY A 63 5.88 -15.95 -8.29
C GLY A 63 5.16 -14.62 -8.47
N VAL A 64 4.95 -14.26 -9.74
CA VAL A 64 4.31 -13.01 -10.16
C VAL A 64 2.90 -12.90 -9.58
N VAL A 65 2.57 -11.72 -9.08
CA VAL A 65 1.26 -11.36 -8.52
C VAL A 65 0.40 -10.73 -9.61
N MET A 66 -0.75 -11.32 -9.87
CA MET A 66 -1.69 -10.91 -10.89
C MET A 66 -3.00 -10.50 -10.21
N PRO A 67 -3.15 -9.22 -9.84
CA PRO A 67 -4.39 -8.72 -9.29
C PRO A 67 -5.39 -8.49 -10.42
N CYS A 68 -6.66 -8.77 -10.15
CA CYS A 68 -7.75 -8.74 -11.11
C CYS A 68 -8.98 -8.14 -10.45
N LEU A 69 -9.34 -6.94 -10.89
CA LEU A 69 -10.58 -6.28 -10.51
C LEU A 69 -11.67 -6.70 -11.49
N ARG A 70 -12.81 -7.21 -11.01
CA ARG A 70 -13.81 -7.80 -11.91
C ARG A 70 -15.22 -7.68 -11.35
N HIS A 71 -16.18 -7.34 -12.21
CA HIS A 71 -17.60 -7.49 -11.91
C HIS A 71 -18.14 -8.85 -12.32
N ALA A 72 -19.23 -9.28 -11.70
CA ALA A 72 -19.91 -10.51 -12.06
C ALA A 72 -20.36 -10.48 -13.52
N GLY A 73 -20.11 -11.56 -14.24
CA GLY A 73 -20.41 -11.69 -15.67
C GLY A 73 -19.29 -11.25 -16.61
N SER A 74 -18.28 -10.52 -16.14
CA SER A 74 -17.09 -10.26 -16.96
C SER A 74 -16.16 -11.49 -17.00
N LEU A 75 -15.65 -11.80 -18.20
CA LEU A 75 -14.60 -12.80 -18.39
C LEU A 75 -13.19 -12.20 -18.21
N THR A 76 -13.06 -10.88 -18.34
CA THR A 76 -11.78 -10.17 -18.33
C THR A 76 -11.62 -9.34 -17.05
N CYS A 77 -10.37 -9.13 -16.63
CA CYS A 77 -10.05 -8.16 -15.60
C CYS A 77 -10.30 -6.74 -16.13
N ASP A 78 -10.72 -5.85 -15.23
CA ASP A 78 -10.91 -4.44 -15.52
C ASP A 78 -9.54 -3.78 -15.77
N PRO A 79 -9.39 -3.00 -16.85
CA PRO A 79 -8.11 -2.39 -17.22
C PRO A 79 -7.69 -1.23 -16.32
N ALA A 80 -8.55 -0.75 -15.41
CA ALA A 80 -8.19 0.32 -14.49
C ALA A 80 -7.02 -0.08 -13.58
N LEU A 81 -6.88 -1.38 -13.27
CA LEU A 81 -5.81 -1.89 -12.44
C LEU A 81 -4.54 -2.12 -13.29
N ASP A 82 -3.60 -1.19 -13.20
CA ASP A 82 -2.31 -1.34 -13.86
C ASP A 82 -1.39 -2.22 -12.99
N VAL A 83 -0.90 -3.32 -13.56
CA VAL A 83 0.03 -4.22 -12.84
C VAL A 83 1.49 -3.81 -13.01
N ARG A 84 1.78 -2.85 -13.89
CA ARG A 84 3.15 -2.40 -14.15
C ARG A 84 3.61 -1.46 -13.05
N LEU A 85 4.68 -1.87 -12.36
CA LEU A 85 5.32 -1.00 -11.36
C LEU A 85 6.07 0.13 -12.06
N ASP A 86 6.79 -0.15 -13.15
CA ASP A 86 7.42 0.86 -13.99
C ASP A 86 6.89 0.79 -15.44
N PRO A 87 6.05 1.74 -15.87
CA PRO A 87 5.52 1.75 -17.24
C PRO A 87 6.58 2.14 -18.28
N ASN A 88 7.67 2.80 -17.87
CA ASN A 88 8.69 3.34 -18.76
C ASN A 88 9.84 2.36 -19.01
N ARG A 89 9.91 1.25 -18.25
CA ARG A 89 10.94 0.22 -18.40
C ARG A 89 10.42 -1.01 -19.12
N GLN A 90 11.30 -1.67 -19.88
CA GLN A 90 11.01 -2.98 -20.45
C GLN A 90 10.76 -3.98 -19.30
N MET A 91 9.70 -4.78 -19.38
CA MET A 91 9.34 -5.73 -18.33
C MET A 91 10.50 -6.68 -18.03
N SER A 92 11.03 -6.59 -16.81
CA SER A 92 11.88 -7.60 -16.19
C SER A 92 11.22 -8.13 -14.91
N ASP A 93 11.76 -9.19 -14.32
CA ASP A 93 11.29 -9.70 -13.02
C ASP A 93 11.35 -8.62 -11.92
N PHE A 94 12.25 -7.63 -12.07
CA PHE A 94 12.37 -6.48 -11.18
C PHE A 94 11.29 -5.42 -11.37
N ASP A 95 10.50 -5.48 -12.45
CA ASP A 95 9.40 -4.54 -12.74
C ASP A 95 8.02 -5.17 -12.59
N GLN A 96 7.97 -6.50 -12.47
CA GLN A 96 6.76 -7.25 -12.19
C GLN A 96 6.49 -7.26 -10.68
N PRO A 97 5.22 -7.25 -10.25
CA PRO A 97 4.89 -7.42 -8.85
C PRO A 97 5.02 -8.89 -8.44
N HIS A 98 5.74 -9.18 -7.36
CA HIS A 98 5.87 -10.51 -6.75
C HIS A 98 5.31 -10.57 -5.33
N TYR A 99 5.01 -9.40 -4.76
CA TYR A 99 4.50 -9.26 -3.40
C TYR A 99 3.23 -8.43 -3.36
N LEU A 100 2.19 -8.96 -2.72
CA LEU A 100 1.04 -8.18 -2.29
C LEU A 100 1.32 -7.62 -0.89
N ARG A 101 1.63 -6.32 -0.80
CA ARG A 101 1.84 -5.64 0.49
C ARG A 101 0.52 -5.23 1.13
N MET A 102 -0.46 -4.82 0.33
CA MET A 102 -1.76 -4.37 0.83
C MET A 102 -2.84 -4.49 -0.25
N ALA A 103 -4.03 -4.96 0.14
CA ALA A 103 -5.26 -4.79 -0.64
C ALA A 103 -6.41 -4.58 0.35
N ARG A 104 -6.91 -3.35 0.49
CA ARG A 104 -7.94 -3.05 1.47
C ARG A 104 -8.85 -1.91 1.07
N VAL A 105 -10.02 -1.89 1.70
CA VAL A 105 -10.92 -0.74 1.68
C VAL A 105 -10.46 0.29 2.70
N ALA A 106 -10.48 1.56 2.31
CA ALA A 106 -10.13 2.70 3.13
C ALA A 106 -11.17 3.81 2.97
N TYR A 107 -11.21 4.75 3.92
CA TYR A 107 -12.19 5.84 3.93
C TYR A 107 -11.47 7.18 4.09
N ARG A 108 -11.85 8.17 3.27
CA ARG A 108 -11.20 9.48 3.27
C ARG A 108 -11.58 10.31 4.48
N GLN A 109 -12.78 10.13 5.02
CA GLN A 109 -13.22 10.75 6.27
C GLN A 109 -13.77 9.72 7.27
N ALA A 110 -14.01 10.15 8.50
CA ALA A 110 -14.73 9.34 9.48
C ALA A 110 -16.23 9.38 9.17
N GLY A 111 -16.90 8.22 9.14
CA GLY A 111 -18.32 8.11 8.75
C GLY A 111 -18.59 8.27 7.25
N ASP A 112 -17.53 8.38 6.46
CA ASP A 112 -17.58 8.49 5.00
C ASP A 112 -18.25 7.26 4.35
N ARG A 113 -19.03 7.51 3.30
CA ARG A 113 -19.70 6.47 2.50
C ARG A 113 -19.01 6.22 1.16
N GLU A 114 -17.90 6.91 0.90
CA GLU A 114 -17.20 6.87 -0.40
C GLU A 114 -15.81 6.25 -0.23
N PRO A 115 -15.75 4.92 -0.08
CA PRO A 115 -14.50 4.22 0.14
C PRO A 115 -13.55 4.32 -1.05
N LEU A 116 -12.30 4.01 -0.75
CA LEU A 116 -11.23 3.77 -1.71
C LEU A 116 -10.76 2.32 -1.60
N LEU A 117 -10.47 1.70 -2.74
CA LEU A 117 -9.74 0.45 -2.78
C LEU A 117 -8.26 0.81 -2.92
N ILE A 118 -7.45 0.48 -1.92
CA ILE A 118 -6.00 0.70 -1.96
C ILE A 118 -5.31 -0.63 -2.22
N VAL A 119 -4.48 -0.67 -3.25
CA VAL A 119 -3.66 -1.82 -3.63
C VAL A 119 -2.20 -1.39 -3.63
N VAL A 120 -1.36 -2.12 -2.89
CA VAL A 120 0.10 -1.92 -2.84
C VAL A 120 0.78 -3.21 -3.24
N LEU A 121 1.54 -3.14 -4.32
CA LEU A 121 2.30 -4.25 -4.89
C LEU A 121 3.79 -3.92 -4.82
N ALA A 122 4.64 -4.94 -4.77
CA ALA A 122 6.08 -4.75 -4.83
C ALA A 122 6.79 -5.80 -5.67
N SER A 123 7.91 -5.41 -6.28
CA SER A 123 8.75 -6.28 -7.10
C SER A 123 9.53 -7.29 -6.27
N ILE A 124 10.30 -8.18 -6.90
CA ILE A 124 11.39 -8.86 -6.17
C ILE A 124 12.44 -7.86 -5.66
N HIS A 125 13.26 -8.30 -4.71
CA HIS A 125 14.40 -7.52 -4.26
C HIS A 125 15.54 -7.55 -5.29
N ALA A 126 16.08 -6.38 -5.60
CA ALA A 126 17.33 -6.23 -6.32
C ALA A 126 18.51 -6.67 -5.43
N GLY A 127 19.68 -6.91 -6.04
CA GLY A 127 20.87 -7.40 -5.31
C GLY A 127 21.39 -6.48 -4.22
N ASN A 128 20.99 -5.20 -4.22
CA ASN A 128 21.28 -4.23 -3.15
C ASN A 128 20.16 -4.15 -2.09
N GLY A 129 19.21 -5.08 -2.11
CA GLY A 129 18.01 -5.09 -1.27
C GLY A 129 16.88 -4.19 -1.77
N GLY A 130 17.10 -3.40 -2.82
CA GLY A 130 16.14 -2.46 -3.40
C GLY A 130 14.84 -3.11 -3.89
N GLN A 131 13.70 -2.43 -3.76
CA GLN A 131 12.41 -2.95 -4.24
C GLN A 131 11.55 -1.83 -4.82
N LEU A 132 10.98 -2.04 -6.01
CA LEU A 132 9.92 -1.17 -6.52
C LEU A 132 8.64 -1.42 -5.73
N VAL A 133 7.96 -0.36 -5.31
CA VAL A 133 6.67 -0.45 -4.63
C VAL A 133 5.67 0.46 -5.34
N GLY A 134 4.64 -0.15 -5.92
CA GLY A 134 3.54 0.54 -6.59
C GLY A 134 2.34 0.67 -5.66
N THR A 135 1.88 1.89 -5.42
CA THR A 135 0.65 2.19 -4.68
C THR A 135 -0.41 2.71 -5.64
N GLN A 136 -1.58 2.11 -5.61
CA GLN A 136 -2.75 2.52 -6.39
C GLN A 136 -3.98 2.69 -5.50
N ALA A 137 -4.82 3.66 -5.83
CA ALA A 137 -6.10 3.89 -5.17
C ALA A 137 -7.22 4.05 -6.18
N PHE A 138 -8.32 3.34 -5.96
CA PHE A 138 -9.46 3.33 -6.86
C PHE A 138 -10.73 3.79 -6.16
N ALA A 139 -11.58 4.52 -6.87
CA ALA A 139 -12.95 4.80 -6.48
C ALA A 139 -13.93 4.08 -7.42
N TYR A 140 -15.12 3.79 -6.90
CA TYR A 140 -16.20 3.22 -7.70
C TYR A 140 -17.09 4.34 -8.26
N HIS A 141 -17.22 4.39 -9.58
CA HIS A 141 -18.15 5.25 -10.30
C HIS A 141 -19.44 4.49 -10.55
N ARG A 142 -20.49 4.89 -9.82
CA ARG A 142 -21.78 4.23 -9.90
C ARG A 142 -22.44 4.38 -11.27
N ASP A 143 -22.33 5.54 -11.91
CA ASP A 143 -23.02 5.83 -13.19
C ASP A 143 -22.53 4.97 -14.35
N THR A 144 -21.25 4.56 -14.29
CA THR A 144 -20.63 3.72 -15.31
C THR A 144 -20.43 2.28 -14.85
N ASP A 145 -20.83 1.97 -13.62
CA ASP A 145 -20.55 0.71 -12.92
C ASP A 145 -19.09 0.27 -13.09
N ARG A 146 -18.13 1.15 -12.78
CA ARG A 146 -16.69 0.89 -12.97
C ARG A 146 -15.85 1.42 -11.82
N PHE A 147 -14.68 0.85 -11.65
CA PHE A 147 -13.64 1.46 -10.84
C PHE A 147 -12.76 2.36 -11.69
N VAL A 148 -12.31 3.47 -11.13
CA VAL A 148 -11.37 4.39 -11.77
C VAL A 148 -10.16 4.60 -10.87
N SER A 149 -8.97 4.74 -11.46
CA SER A 149 -7.76 5.09 -10.72
C SER A 149 -7.80 6.56 -10.33
N LEU A 150 -7.63 6.83 -9.04
CA LEU A 150 -7.53 8.18 -8.48
C LEU A 150 -6.12 8.56 -8.07
N PHE A 151 -5.27 7.58 -7.78
CA PHE A 151 -3.90 7.78 -7.37
C PHE A 151 -3.07 6.60 -7.84
N THR A 152 -1.92 6.88 -8.46
CA THR A 152 -0.89 5.89 -8.80
C THR A 152 0.45 6.51 -8.47
N HIS A 153 1.30 5.78 -7.76
CA HIS A 153 2.67 6.18 -7.50
C HIS A 153 3.56 4.95 -7.32
N THR A 154 4.72 4.95 -7.98
CA THR A 154 5.73 3.90 -7.81
C THR A 154 6.98 4.51 -7.22
N THR A 155 7.46 3.91 -6.13
CA THR A 155 8.73 4.30 -5.52
C THR A 155 9.92 3.81 -6.35
N GLY A 156 11.03 4.54 -6.28
CA GLY A 156 12.32 4.05 -6.80
C GLY A 156 12.88 2.86 -6.02
N THR A 157 14.10 2.44 -6.37
CA THR A 157 14.70 1.17 -5.91
C THR A 157 15.68 1.31 -4.74
N ASN A 158 15.84 2.48 -4.13
CA ASN A 158 16.82 2.65 -3.04
C ASN A 158 16.24 2.47 -1.63
N ASN A 159 14.98 2.02 -1.53
CA ASN A 159 14.23 1.71 -0.30
C ASN A 159 14.05 2.83 0.70
N ASN A 160 14.51 4.04 0.38
CA ASN A 160 14.38 5.21 1.24
C ASN A 160 13.11 6.01 0.92
N GLN A 161 12.28 5.53 0.00
CA GLN A 161 10.98 6.08 -0.32
C GLN A 161 9.89 5.47 0.58
N GLU A 162 8.83 6.24 0.81
CA GLU A 162 7.61 5.73 1.45
C GLU A 162 6.39 6.41 0.81
N VAL A 163 5.34 5.65 0.57
CA VAL A 163 4.01 6.16 0.24
C VAL A 163 3.04 5.71 1.31
N ARG A 164 2.32 6.66 1.91
CA ARG A 164 1.37 6.37 2.98
C ARG A 164 0.02 7.02 2.72
N PHE A 165 -1.04 6.22 2.73
CA PHE A 165 -2.40 6.73 2.88
C PHE A 165 -2.66 7.03 4.37
N VAL A 166 -2.95 8.28 4.69
CA VAL A 166 -3.17 8.72 6.08
C VAL A 166 -4.59 8.32 6.53
N GLN A 167 -4.66 7.42 7.50
CA GLN A 167 -5.94 6.85 7.97
C GLN A 167 -6.60 7.65 9.10
N ALA A 168 -5.86 8.54 9.77
CA ALA A 168 -6.33 9.25 10.96
C ALA A 168 -5.71 10.65 11.07
N GLY A 169 -6.30 11.49 11.92
CA GLY A 169 -5.83 12.86 12.16
C GLY A 169 -6.26 13.85 11.08
N LEU A 170 -5.68 15.05 11.12
CA LEU A 170 -6.07 16.20 10.29
C LEU A 170 -5.79 16.01 8.78
N LEU A 171 -4.89 15.07 8.43
CA LEU A 171 -4.60 14.69 7.06
C LEU A 171 -5.28 13.42 6.61
N ARG A 172 -6.26 12.91 7.37
CA ARG A 172 -7.01 11.72 6.98
C ARG A 172 -7.49 11.83 5.53
N GLY A 173 -7.28 10.74 4.77
CA GLY A 173 -7.63 10.65 3.38
C GLY A 173 -6.57 11.18 2.41
N ALA A 174 -5.47 11.78 2.88
CA ALA A 174 -4.36 12.21 2.02
C ALA A 174 -3.39 11.06 1.72
N PHE A 175 -2.68 11.16 0.60
CA PHE A 175 -1.45 10.41 0.37
C PHE A 175 -0.26 11.30 0.70
N VAL A 176 0.70 10.77 1.46
CA VAL A 176 2.00 11.39 1.69
C VAL A 176 3.05 10.50 1.04
N THR A 177 3.86 11.10 0.17
CA THR A 177 4.99 10.47 -0.49
C THR A 177 6.27 11.12 0.00
N VAL A 178 7.27 10.31 0.34
CA VAL A 178 8.64 10.76 0.57
C VAL A 178 9.57 10.11 -0.44
N GLU A 179 10.40 10.92 -1.10
CA GLU A 179 11.34 10.48 -2.12
C GLU A 179 12.72 11.09 -1.87
N PRO A 180 13.82 10.35 -2.05
CA PRO A 180 15.18 10.89 -2.05
C PRO A 180 15.34 12.16 -2.90
N THR A 181 16.08 13.15 -2.41
CA THR A 181 16.61 14.21 -3.27
C THR A 181 17.78 13.70 -4.11
N THR A 182 17.99 14.28 -5.29
CA THR A 182 19.11 13.94 -6.18
C THR A 182 20.33 14.86 -6.00
N ASP A 183 20.18 15.89 -5.19
CA ASP A 183 21.15 16.97 -4.98
C ASP A 183 21.40 17.23 -3.48
N ALA A 184 22.57 17.80 -3.20
CA ALA A 184 23.00 18.15 -1.85
C ALA A 184 22.25 19.39 -1.31
N PRO A 185 21.96 19.45 0.01
CA PRO A 185 22.26 18.44 1.02
C PRO A 185 21.29 17.25 0.93
N PHE A 186 21.76 16.01 0.78
CA PHE A 186 20.87 14.87 0.52
C PHE A 186 19.84 14.66 1.63
N GLY A 187 18.59 14.45 1.25
CA GLY A 187 17.47 14.19 2.16
C GLY A 187 16.27 13.71 1.37
N TYR A 188 15.09 14.27 1.66
CA TYR A 188 13.84 13.85 1.03
C TYR A 188 13.04 15.03 0.44
N TRP A 189 12.33 14.77 -0.65
CA TRP A 189 11.13 15.51 -1.04
C TRP A 189 9.95 14.91 -0.29
N VAL A 190 9.17 15.75 0.38
CA VAL A 190 7.86 15.41 0.94
C VAL A 190 6.80 15.96 0.01
N THR A 191 5.91 15.09 -0.46
CA THR A 191 4.75 15.46 -1.30
C THR A 191 3.48 15.00 -0.63
N VAL A 192 2.48 15.90 -0.55
CA VAL A 192 1.14 15.56 -0.07
C VAL A 192 0.16 15.70 -1.23
N ALA A 193 -0.59 14.64 -1.49
CA ALA A 193 -1.68 14.63 -2.45
C ALA A 193 -3.03 14.53 -1.73
N ARG A 194 -3.99 15.34 -2.16
CA ARG A 194 -5.39 15.27 -1.71
C ARG A 194 -6.32 15.25 -2.90
N SER A 195 -7.48 14.63 -2.72
CA SER A 195 -8.58 14.78 -3.67
C SER A 195 -9.63 15.73 -3.09
N SER A 196 -10.18 16.59 -3.95
CA SER A 196 -11.25 17.53 -3.61
C SER A 196 -12.64 16.91 -3.68
N ASP A 197 -12.78 15.76 -4.33
CA ASP A 197 -14.06 15.10 -4.61
C ASP A 197 -13.91 13.57 -4.51
N PRO A 198 -14.98 12.83 -4.19
CA PRO A 198 -15.00 11.37 -4.12
C PRO A 198 -14.45 10.64 -5.37
N THR A 199 -14.58 11.25 -6.53
CA THR A 199 -14.22 10.68 -7.83
C THR A 199 -13.09 11.41 -8.53
N ALA A 200 -12.65 12.55 -7.99
CA ALA A 200 -11.55 13.30 -8.57
C ALA A 200 -10.19 12.62 -8.30
N PRO A 201 -9.27 12.64 -9.28
CA PRO A 201 -7.89 12.24 -9.05
C PRO A 201 -7.25 13.04 -7.92
N TYR A 202 -6.37 12.38 -7.18
CA TYR A 202 -5.53 13.03 -6.19
C TYR A 202 -4.57 14.01 -6.88
N ARG A 203 -4.46 15.21 -6.32
CA ARG A 203 -3.55 16.26 -6.80
C ARG A 203 -2.59 16.67 -5.70
N THR A 204 -1.37 16.99 -6.08
CA THR A 204 -0.37 17.55 -5.17
C THR A 204 -0.85 18.90 -4.63
N VAL A 205 -0.95 19.00 -3.31
CA VAL A 205 -1.30 20.24 -2.59
C VAL A 205 -0.14 20.82 -1.79
N LEU A 206 0.91 20.02 -1.58
CA LEU A 206 2.13 20.44 -0.93
C LEU A 206 3.30 19.64 -1.50
N ARG A 207 4.40 20.31 -1.82
CA ARG A 207 5.70 19.68 -2.07
C ARG A 207 6.80 20.56 -1.49
N TYR A 208 7.67 19.99 -0.67
CA TYR A 208 8.80 20.71 -0.10
C TYR A 208 9.94 19.76 0.25
N ARG A 209 11.11 20.34 0.50
CA ARG A 209 12.32 19.61 0.88
C ARG A 209 12.29 19.37 2.38
N SER A 210 12.34 18.11 2.78
CA SER A 210 12.34 17.61 4.16
C SER A 210 13.44 18.24 5.01
N ALA A 211 13.15 18.43 6.30
CA ALA A 211 14.16 18.76 7.30
C ALA A 211 14.87 17.49 7.82
N THR A 212 14.19 16.35 7.77
CA THR A 212 14.74 15.01 8.03
C THR A 212 15.74 14.62 6.95
N GLY A 213 16.89 14.08 7.36
CA GLY A 213 17.99 13.69 6.49
C GLY A 213 18.40 12.23 6.64
N TYR A 214 19.30 11.75 5.78
CA TYR A 214 19.84 10.40 5.91
C TYR A 214 20.67 10.26 7.18
N ASN A 215 20.42 9.19 7.94
CA ASN A 215 21.16 8.86 9.16
C ASN A 215 21.23 10.03 10.16
N ASP A 216 20.19 10.86 10.24
CA ASP A 216 20.15 12.00 11.16
C ASP A 216 19.99 11.57 12.64
N GLY A 217 19.74 10.28 12.89
CA GLY A 217 19.58 9.71 14.22
C GLY A 217 18.16 9.84 14.78
N ASN A 218 17.21 10.32 13.98
CA ASN A 218 15.81 10.28 14.34
C ASN A 218 15.27 8.86 14.19
N ALA A 219 14.63 8.34 15.25
CA ALA A 219 14.07 6.99 15.25
C ALA A 219 12.72 6.89 14.53
N LEU A 220 12.11 8.02 14.18
CA LEU A 220 10.84 8.05 13.47
C LEU A 220 11.02 7.80 11.95
N PRO A 221 10.07 7.12 11.31
CA PRO A 221 9.93 7.18 9.86
C PRO A 221 9.81 8.63 9.38
N VAL A 222 10.33 8.91 8.18
CA VAL A 222 10.37 10.28 7.61
C VAL A 222 8.99 10.92 7.60
N ILE A 223 7.93 10.20 7.20
CA ILE A 223 6.56 10.75 7.18
C ILE A 223 6.08 11.16 8.58
N ASP A 224 6.42 10.38 9.62
CA ASP A 224 6.02 10.69 11.01
C ASP A 224 6.84 11.86 11.58
N SER A 225 8.14 11.89 11.27
CA SER A 225 9.03 13.01 11.58
C SER A 225 8.53 14.32 10.95
N GLU A 226 8.14 14.28 9.68
CA GLU A 226 7.72 15.47 8.92
C GLU A 226 6.27 15.89 9.19
N MET A 227 5.48 15.11 9.94
CA MET A 227 4.06 15.37 10.16
C MET A 227 3.75 16.77 10.74
N PRO A 228 4.48 17.32 11.73
CA PRO A 228 4.24 18.67 12.21
C PRO A 228 4.49 19.73 11.12
N GLU A 229 5.58 19.62 10.36
CA GLU A 229 5.93 20.55 9.28
C GLU A 229 4.89 20.50 8.15
N ILE A 230 4.43 19.30 7.76
CA ILE A 230 3.35 19.12 6.79
C ILE A 230 2.09 19.85 7.26
N LEU A 231 1.68 19.61 8.51
CA LEU A 231 0.47 20.20 9.08
C LEU A 231 0.60 21.71 9.22
N GLN A 232 1.78 22.22 9.57
CA GLN A 232 2.05 23.64 9.64
C GLN A 232 1.93 24.32 8.27
N ARG A 233 2.58 23.76 7.24
CA ARG A 233 2.54 24.29 5.87
C ARG A 233 1.14 24.28 5.27
N LEU A 234 0.32 23.30 5.64
CA LEU A 234 -1.10 23.22 5.26
C LEU A 234 -2.01 24.05 6.16
N SER A 235 -1.48 24.82 7.11
CA SER A 235 -2.24 25.61 8.08
C SER A 235 -3.21 24.80 8.95
N LEU A 236 -2.96 23.50 9.11
CA LEU A 236 -3.74 22.57 9.93
C LEU A 236 -3.23 22.51 11.37
N TRP A 237 -2.00 22.94 11.62
CA TRP A 237 -1.41 23.04 12.95
C TRP A 237 -0.57 24.32 13.06
N ARG A 238 -0.41 24.86 14.28
CA ARG A 238 0.43 26.02 14.56
C ARG A 238 1.22 25.86 15.87
N PRO A 239 2.41 26.47 15.98
CA PRO A 239 3.14 26.53 17.23
C PRO A 239 2.25 27.02 18.39
N GLY A 240 2.34 26.35 19.55
CA GLY A 240 1.48 26.57 20.71
C GLY A 240 0.28 25.64 20.80
N GLN A 241 -0.13 24.98 19.71
CA GLN A 241 -1.09 23.88 19.76
C GLN A 241 -0.41 22.57 20.18
N ARG A 242 -1.22 21.60 20.66
CA ARG A 242 -0.72 20.25 20.96
C ARG A 242 -0.01 19.68 19.73
N LEU A 243 1.20 19.19 19.93
CA LEU A 243 2.01 18.64 18.84
C LEU A 243 1.32 17.42 18.21
N PRO A 244 1.28 17.31 16.86
CA PRO A 244 0.78 16.12 16.20
C PRO A 244 1.78 15.00 16.42
N LEU A 245 1.34 13.93 17.09
CA LEU A 245 2.16 12.77 17.41
C LEU A 245 1.70 11.56 16.59
N PRO A 246 2.61 10.65 16.22
CA PRO A 246 2.22 9.35 15.68
C PRO A 246 1.42 8.57 16.73
N ALA A 247 0.69 7.54 16.27
CA ALA A 247 -0.17 6.73 17.14
C ALA A 247 0.60 6.01 18.27
N SER A 248 1.88 5.70 18.04
CA SER A 248 2.78 5.06 19.00
C SER A 248 4.23 5.43 18.71
N GLY A 249 5.13 5.10 19.63
CA GLY A 249 6.59 5.17 19.38
C GLY A 249 7.23 6.52 19.65
N CYS A 250 6.61 7.41 20.44
CA CYS A 250 7.19 8.69 20.79
C CYS A 250 7.10 9.03 22.28
N SER A 251 8.09 8.60 23.07
CA SER A 251 8.15 8.79 24.52
C SER A 251 8.53 10.21 24.96
N LYS A 252 9.33 10.93 24.16
CA LYS A 252 9.76 12.32 24.44
C LYS A 252 9.72 13.16 23.16
N PRO A 253 8.52 13.60 22.74
CA PRO A 253 8.37 14.37 21.52
C PRO A 253 9.06 15.74 21.65
N THR A 254 9.94 16.06 20.71
CA THR A 254 10.55 17.39 20.57
C THR A 254 10.54 17.81 19.11
N LEU A 255 10.47 19.12 18.86
CA LEU A 255 10.61 19.67 17.51
C LEU A 255 12.05 20.14 17.30
N LYS A 256 12.69 19.70 16.21
CA LYS A 256 13.96 20.26 15.73
C LYS A 256 13.80 20.63 14.26
N ASN A 257 13.99 21.90 13.92
CA ASN A 257 13.86 22.42 12.55
C ASN A 257 12.51 22.05 11.87
N GLY A 258 11.41 22.03 12.62
CA GLY A 258 10.07 21.67 12.12
C GLY A 258 9.76 20.16 12.13
N ALA A 259 10.79 19.30 12.23
CA ALA A 259 10.63 17.85 12.31
C ALA A 259 10.38 17.37 13.75
N LEU A 260 9.56 16.34 13.91
CA LEU A 260 9.31 15.62 15.16
C LEU A 260 10.44 14.64 15.46
N TRP A 261 10.95 14.70 16.68
CA TRP A 261 11.96 13.79 17.22
C TRP A 261 11.44 13.08 18.45
N CYS A 262 11.79 11.80 18.58
CA CYS A 262 11.42 10.95 19.69
C CYS A 262 12.66 10.31 20.31
N MET A 263 12.82 10.46 21.63
CA MET A 263 13.91 9.93 22.45
C MET A 263 13.39 9.27 23.74
#